data_AF-D8SNN5-F1
#
_entry.id   AF-D8SNN5-F1
#
_cell.length_a   1.000
_cell.length_b   1.000
_cell.length_c   1.000
_cell.angle_alpha   90.00
_cell.angle_beta   90.00
_cell.angle_gamma   90.00
#
_symmetry.space_group_name_H-M   'P 1'
#
loop_
_entity.id
_entity.type
_entity.pdbx_description
1 polymer ?
#
loop_
_entity_poly.entity_id
_entity_poly.type
_entity_poly.pdbx_seq_one_letter_code
_entity_poly.pdbx_strand_id
1 'polypeptide(L)'
;MSRLLVLACLCKKTKAPPGGIAQGLGQQPGHQESHHYVGTCETHTLPFVLSLDDALTALKSFVCQLRPPVLGQGILRVQVPLPPNVKALHWLQCQPECSLLLPRMYFSPRSNTPPHAGGSSIQVTVAGVGSAASFRGDEPFSKKHWNSINRFLSEDSPLIRAYGAIRFNPEVEASEEWQAFGTFYFFIPQIELCETGNYSLLAANLSWGDVAYEKAAETLLTALSSVSASLNKLHLSNVVKTHKPDERCWHAKVNTVLRELETKSETMKKVVMARQTRLEIDGEVPPLTLLASLQDQNPSAYQFCLQLPDGSAFIGNTPEQLFARHGLSVTSEAVAATRPRGETSVEDNQIGLELLQSCKDHIEFQIVQEAVQSAMLSVCNDVKLAFVKGIIKQPRIQHLCTRFLGVLNNKRDEYDLLAALHPTPAVCGHPSGAAKDVIACTEKFDRGMYAGPVGWFGGQGAEFAVGIRSALDMFLYAGVGIVEGSNSSSEWHELELKTSQVGSFDM
;
A
#
# COMPACT_ATOMS: atom_id res chain seq x y z
N MET A 1 -37.71 36.18 23.84
CA MET A 1 -37.55 35.76 22.43
C MET A 1 -37.08 36.98 21.65
N SER A 2 -35.76 37.12 21.55
CA SER A 2 -35.12 38.42 21.41
C SER A 2 -34.33 38.52 20.11
N ARG A 3 -34.80 39.46 19.27
CA ARG A 3 -34.03 40.48 18.53
C ARG A 3 -33.00 40.05 17.47
N LEU A 4 -33.38 40.31 16.22
CA LEU A 4 -32.54 40.98 15.21
C LEU A 4 -31.73 42.14 15.82
N LEU A 5 -30.42 42.19 15.57
CA LEU A 5 -29.63 43.43 15.44
C LEU A 5 -28.24 43.16 14.81
N VAL A 6 -28.07 43.65 13.57
CA VAL A 6 -27.01 44.59 13.13
C VAL A 6 -25.56 44.31 13.55
N LEU A 7 -24.68 44.16 12.57
CA LEU A 7 -23.36 44.82 12.59
C LEU A 7 -22.79 44.99 11.18
N ALA A 8 -22.77 46.26 10.74
CA ALA A 8 -21.95 46.77 9.66
C ALA A 8 -20.72 47.46 10.29
N CYS A 9 -19.54 47.25 9.71
CA CYS A 9 -18.27 48.03 9.79
C CYS A 9 -17.10 47.05 9.56
N LEU A 10 -15.99 47.33 8.87
CA LEU A 10 -15.44 48.56 8.31
C LEU A 10 -14.33 48.10 7.34
N CYS A 11 -14.36 48.59 6.11
CA CYS A 11 -13.25 48.50 5.17
C CYS A 11 -12.15 49.46 5.64
N LYS A 12 -10.97 48.96 6.01
CA LYS A 12 -9.77 49.78 6.23
C LYS A 12 -8.65 49.38 5.29
N LYS A 13 -8.35 50.32 4.38
CA LYS A 13 -7.13 50.42 3.59
C LYS A 13 -5.91 50.62 4.51
N THR A 14 -4.83 49.89 4.26
CA THR A 14 -3.47 50.20 4.74
C THR A 14 -2.52 49.93 3.56
N LYS A 15 -2.19 50.94 2.74
CA LYS A 15 -0.97 51.78 2.79
C LYS A 15 0.33 50.98 2.99
N ALA A 16 1.07 50.83 1.89
CA ALA A 16 2.50 50.50 1.85
C ALA A 16 3.36 51.68 2.32
N PRO A 17 4.56 51.40 2.87
CA PRO A 17 5.68 52.35 2.80
C PRO A 17 7.01 51.61 2.43
N PRO A 18 8.18 52.27 2.35
CA PRO A 18 8.83 52.56 1.07
C PRO A 18 10.17 51.82 0.91
N GLY A 19 10.73 51.92 -0.31
CA GLY A 19 12.06 51.39 -0.64
C GLY A 19 13.17 51.99 0.22
N GLY A 20 14.07 51.10 0.65
CA GLY A 20 15.35 51.42 1.28
C GLY A 20 16.45 50.60 0.61
N ILE A 21 17.46 51.30 0.11
CA ILE A 21 18.66 50.78 -0.52
C ILE A 21 19.55 50.16 0.56
N ALA A 22 19.99 48.91 0.40
CA ALA A 22 21.09 48.33 1.17
C ALA A 22 22.06 47.61 0.23
N GLN A 23 23.30 48.10 0.22
CA GLN A 23 24.46 47.57 -0.48
C GLN A 23 24.89 46.22 0.09
N GLY A 24 25.48 45.41 -0.77
CA GLY A 24 25.67 43.97 -0.59
C GLY A 24 26.68 43.52 0.45
N LEU A 25 26.46 42.29 0.89
CA LEU A 25 27.46 41.36 1.40
C LEU A 25 27.16 40.00 0.73
N GLY A 26 28.17 39.45 0.06
CA GLY A 26 28.04 38.30 -0.82
C GLY A 26 27.52 37.04 -0.13
N GLN A 27 26.53 36.42 -0.76
CA GLN A 27 26.17 35.02 -0.51
C GLN A 27 26.56 34.21 -1.74
N GLN A 28 27.29 33.12 -1.48
CA GLN A 28 27.61 32.09 -2.44
C GLN A 28 26.33 31.50 -3.05
N PRO A 29 26.31 31.09 -4.33
CA PRO A 29 25.12 30.55 -4.94
C PRO A 29 24.80 29.19 -4.32
N GLY A 30 23.74 29.15 -3.51
CA GLY A 30 23.09 27.91 -3.13
C GLY A 30 22.61 27.18 -4.38
N HIS A 31 22.84 25.87 -4.42
CA HIS A 31 22.23 24.98 -5.39
C HIS A 31 20.71 25.14 -5.35
N GLN A 32 20.15 25.89 -6.30
CA GLN A 32 18.73 25.79 -6.64
C GLN A 32 18.54 24.43 -7.31
N GLU A 33 18.03 23.45 -6.57
CA GLU A 33 17.43 22.27 -7.15
C GLU A 33 16.28 22.72 -8.06
N SER A 34 16.46 22.57 -9.37
CA SER A 34 15.43 22.84 -10.36
C SER A 34 14.28 21.85 -10.15
N HIS A 35 13.21 22.32 -9.50
CA HIS A 35 11.98 21.55 -9.32
C HIS A 35 11.34 21.28 -10.69
N HIS A 36 11.47 20.05 -11.19
CA HIS A 36 10.76 19.58 -12.38
C HIS A 36 9.30 19.29 -12.02
N TYR A 37 8.50 20.34 -11.84
CA TYR A 37 7.05 20.21 -11.84
C TYR A 37 6.58 19.85 -13.25
N VAL A 38 5.68 18.87 -13.34
CA VAL A 38 4.94 18.64 -14.58
C VAL A 38 4.16 19.92 -14.91
N GLY A 39 4.20 20.36 -16.17
CA GLY A 39 3.59 21.63 -16.58
C GLY A 39 2.06 21.61 -16.51
N THR A 40 1.45 20.44 -16.63
CA THR A 40 0.00 20.23 -16.65
C THR A 40 -0.39 18.99 -15.84
N CYS A 41 -1.28 19.13 -14.85
CA CYS A 41 -1.91 18.01 -14.15
C CYS A 41 -3.41 18.29 -14.02
N GLU A 42 -4.21 17.69 -14.90
CA GLU A 42 -5.63 18.04 -15.06
C GLU A 42 -6.55 16.82 -14.97
N THR A 43 -7.77 17.04 -14.48
CA THR A 43 -8.85 16.06 -14.51
C THR A 43 -10.07 16.64 -15.23
N HIS A 44 -10.55 15.94 -16.25
CA HIS A 44 -11.77 16.27 -16.99
C HIS A 44 -12.85 15.22 -16.70
N THR A 45 -14.03 15.67 -16.27
CA THR A 45 -15.17 14.77 -16.01
C THR A 45 -16.19 14.91 -17.13
N LEU A 46 -16.42 13.82 -17.85
CA LEU A 46 -17.44 13.72 -18.90
C LEU A 46 -18.82 13.47 -18.30
N PRO A 47 -19.91 13.68 -19.07
CA PRO A 47 -21.26 13.38 -18.60
C PRO A 47 -21.43 11.93 -18.14
N PHE A 48 -22.33 11.72 -17.18
CA PHE A 48 -22.72 10.40 -16.69
C PHE A 48 -23.30 9.54 -17.82
N VAL A 49 -22.98 8.25 -17.82
CA VAL A 49 -23.53 7.25 -18.76
C VAL A 49 -23.99 6.00 -18.02
N LEU A 50 -24.80 5.16 -18.68
CA LEU A 50 -25.43 4.00 -18.04
C LEU A 50 -24.64 2.69 -18.17
N SER A 51 -23.69 2.62 -19.10
CA SER A 51 -22.95 1.39 -19.41
C SER A 51 -21.45 1.62 -19.58
N LEU A 52 -20.66 0.56 -19.36
CA LEU A 52 -19.22 0.58 -19.62
C LEU A 52 -18.90 0.87 -21.09
N ASP A 53 -19.68 0.34 -22.02
CA ASP A 53 -19.47 0.54 -23.46
C ASP A 53 -19.68 2.01 -23.88
N ASP A 54 -20.70 2.67 -23.30
CA ASP A 54 -20.91 4.10 -23.50
C ASP A 54 -19.76 4.92 -22.92
N ALA A 55 -19.25 4.53 -21.74
CA ALA A 55 -18.12 5.21 -21.11
C ALA A 55 -16.83 5.06 -21.93
N LEU A 56 -16.54 3.85 -22.42
CA LEU A 56 -15.41 3.60 -23.33
C LEU A 56 -15.53 4.41 -24.62
N THR A 57 -16.73 4.50 -25.19
CA THR A 57 -17.00 5.32 -26.38
C THR A 57 -16.77 6.81 -26.11
N ALA A 58 -17.25 7.32 -24.97
CA ALA A 58 -17.05 8.70 -24.57
C ALA A 58 -15.57 9.04 -24.37
N LEU A 59 -14.82 8.17 -23.69
CA LEU A 59 -13.37 8.33 -23.49
C LEU A 59 -12.61 8.34 -24.82
N LYS A 60 -12.87 7.38 -25.72
CA LYS A 60 -12.23 7.33 -27.05
C LYS A 60 -12.51 8.60 -27.85
N SER A 61 -13.78 9.03 -27.90
CA SER A 61 -14.19 10.24 -28.62
C SER A 61 -13.47 11.49 -28.09
N PHE A 62 -13.36 11.61 -26.76
CA PHE A 62 -12.63 12.71 -26.14
C PHE A 62 -11.14 12.68 -26.50
N VAL A 63 -10.47 11.52 -26.35
CA VAL A 63 -9.04 11.38 -26.66
C VAL A 63 -8.73 11.70 -28.13
N CYS A 64 -9.59 11.27 -29.07
CA CYS A 64 -9.45 11.59 -30.50
C CYS A 64 -9.55 13.11 -30.81
N GLN A 65 -10.20 13.89 -29.95
CA GLN A 65 -10.39 15.33 -30.13
C GLN A 65 -9.32 16.17 -29.42
N LEU A 66 -8.47 15.55 -28.59
CA LEU A 66 -7.43 16.25 -27.87
C LEU A 66 -6.38 16.82 -28.84
N ARG A 67 -5.92 18.03 -28.52
CA ARG A 67 -4.81 18.69 -29.23
C ARG A 67 -3.52 18.52 -28.44
N PRO A 68 -2.36 18.45 -29.11
CA PRO A 68 -1.08 18.45 -28.42
C PRO A 68 -0.97 19.63 -27.45
N PRO A 69 -0.58 19.37 -26.19
CA PRO A 69 -0.46 20.39 -25.17
C PRO A 69 0.74 21.31 -25.44
N VAL A 70 0.64 22.56 -24.98
CA VAL A 70 1.70 23.57 -25.16
C VAL A 70 2.92 23.25 -24.29
N LEU A 71 2.69 22.70 -23.09
CA LEU A 71 3.74 22.35 -22.15
C LEU A 71 4.30 20.97 -22.46
N GLY A 72 5.63 20.84 -22.46
CA GLY A 72 6.34 19.64 -22.90
C GLY A 72 6.22 18.41 -21.99
N GLN A 73 5.64 18.55 -20.80
CA GLN A 73 5.39 17.44 -19.88
C GLN A 73 4.08 17.64 -19.13
N GLY A 74 3.32 16.55 -18.98
CA GLY A 74 1.97 16.61 -18.42
C GLY A 74 1.34 15.27 -18.09
N ILE A 75 0.26 15.34 -17.33
CA ILE A 75 -0.70 14.24 -17.21
C ILE A 75 -2.12 14.79 -17.24
N LEU A 76 -2.97 14.08 -17.98
CA LEU A 76 -4.38 14.36 -18.13
C LEU A 76 -5.17 13.12 -17.73
N ARG A 77 -6.07 13.27 -16.77
CA ARG A 77 -7.10 12.29 -16.43
C ARG A 77 -8.41 12.68 -17.10
N VAL A 78 -9.05 11.75 -17.76
CA VAL A 78 -10.42 11.90 -18.28
C VAL A 78 -11.27 10.81 -17.65
N GLN A 79 -12.41 11.16 -17.08
CA GLN A 79 -13.25 10.22 -16.35
C GLN A 79 -14.72 10.32 -16.70
N VAL A 80 -15.42 9.19 -16.66
CA VAL A 80 -16.85 9.06 -16.93
C VAL A 80 -17.53 8.42 -15.71
N PRO A 81 -18.50 9.12 -15.08
CA PRO A 81 -19.34 8.55 -14.05
C PRO A 81 -20.29 7.46 -14.57
N LEU A 82 -20.41 6.39 -13.80
CA LEU A 82 -21.20 5.18 -14.06
C LEU A 82 -22.09 4.83 -12.85
N PRO A 83 -23.16 4.03 -13.03
CA PRO A 83 -23.91 3.50 -11.91
C PRO A 83 -23.03 2.63 -10.98
N PRO A 84 -23.38 2.47 -9.69
CA PRO A 84 -22.55 1.80 -8.69
C PRO A 84 -22.47 0.27 -8.82
N ASN A 85 -23.09 -0.31 -9.84
CA ASN A 85 -23.13 -1.77 -10.05
C ASN A 85 -21.83 -2.32 -10.66
N VAL A 86 -20.94 -1.46 -11.17
CA VAL A 86 -19.66 -1.90 -11.73
C VAL A 86 -18.60 -1.98 -10.62
N LYS A 87 -18.25 -3.19 -10.21
CA LYS A 87 -17.24 -3.46 -9.17
C LYS A 87 -15.82 -3.51 -9.76
N ALA A 88 -14.88 -2.90 -9.05
CA ALA A 88 -13.49 -2.74 -9.50
C ALA A 88 -12.80 -4.10 -9.80
N LEU A 89 -12.84 -5.04 -8.84
CA LEU A 89 -12.20 -6.35 -9.00
C LEU A 89 -12.82 -7.16 -10.15
N HIS A 90 -14.15 -7.15 -10.23
CA HIS A 90 -14.89 -7.83 -11.29
C HIS A 90 -14.54 -7.27 -12.67
N TRP A 91 -14.48 -5.95 -12.81
CA TRP A 91 -14.02 -5.32 -14.05
C TRP A 91 -12.60 -5.76 -14.40
N LEU A 92 -11.69 -5.83 -13.43
CA LEU A 92 -10.30 -6.26 -13.67
C LEU A 92 -10.22 -7.72 -14.16
N GLN A 93 -11.05 -8.61 -13.61
CA GLN A 93 -11.14 -10.02 -14.01
C GLN A 93 -11.66 -10.19 -15.45
N CYS A 94 -12.39 -9.20 -15.99
CA CYS A 94 -12.86 -9.25 -17.37
C CYS A 94 -11.77 -8.92 -18.40
N GLN A 95 -10.62 -8.40 -17.98
CA GLN A 95 -9.62 -7.87 -18.91
C GLN A 95 -8.81 -9.01 -19.57
N PRO A 96 -8.65 -8.99 -20.91
CA PRO A 96 -7.95 -10.04 -21.62
C PRO A 96 -6.47 -10.07 -21.22
N GLU A 97 -5.91 -11.28 -21.12
CA GLU A 97 -4.47 -11.49 -20.90
C GLU A 97 -3.70 -11.04 -22.15
N CYS A 98 -3.39 -9.76 -22.18
CA CYS A 98 -2.69 -9.10 -23.26
C CYS A 98 -1.65 -8.16 -22.67
N SER A 99 -0.44 -8.17 -23.23
CA SER A 99 0.67 -7.33 -22.79
C SER A 99 0.35 -5.84 -22.84
N LEU A 100 -0.59 -5.41 -23.69
CA LEU A 100 -1.06 -4.02 -23.79
C LEU A 100 -1.79 -3.54 -22.52
N LEU A 101 -2.40 -4.45 -21.76
CA LEU A 101 -3.15 -4.14 -20.54
C LEU A 101 -2.37 -4.49 -19.26
N LEU A 102 -1.12 -4.94 -19.39
CA LEU A 102 -0.20 -5.07 -18.27
C LEU A 102 0.64 -3.78 -18.14
N PRO A 103 1.09 -3.40 -16.92
CA PRO A 103 0.78 -4.03 -15.64
C PRO A 103 -0.69 -3.87 -15.24
N ARG A 104 -1.17 -4.70 -14.31
CA ARG A 104 -2.48 -4.58 -13.67
C ARG A 104 -2.32 -4.31 -12.19
N MET A 105 -3.28 -3.59 -11.63
CA MET A 105 -3.34 -3.37 -10.19
C MET A 105 -4.76 -3.46 -9.66
N TYR A 106 -4.85 -3.81 -8.39
CA TYR A 106 -6.03 -3.64 -7.57
C TYR A 106 -5.59 -3.10 -6.22
N PHE A 107 -6.35 -2.17 -5.66
CA PHE A 107 -6.16 -1.71 -4.28
C PHE A 107 -7.53 -1.39 -3.67
N SER A 108 -7.86 -2.05 -2.57
CA SER A 108 -9.03 -1.74 -1.75
C SER A 108 -8.56 -1.32 -0.35
N PRO A 109 -8.95 -0.14 0.14
CA PRO A 109 -8.67 0.25 1.52
C PRO A 109 -9.42 -0.67 2.49
N ARG A 110 -8.91 -0.77 3.72
CA ARG A 110 -9.61 -1.48 4.80
C ARG A 110 -10.85 -0.69 5.27
N SER A 111 -11.90 -1.41 5.65
CA SER A 111 -13.20 -0.82 6.01
C SER A 111 -13.22 -0.10 7.36
N ASN A 112 -12.26 -0.36 8.25
CA ASN A 112 -12.15 0.26 9.59
C ASN A 112 -11.20 1.46 9.66
N THR A 113 -10.88 2.09 8.53
CA THR A 113 -10.11 3.34 8.54
C THR A 113 -11.04 4.45 9.03
N PRO A 114 -10.82 5.02 10.23
CA PRO A 114 -11.70 6.06 10.74
C PRO A 114 -11.67 7.26 9.78
N PRO A 115 -12.80 7.98 9.60
CA PRO A 115 -12.80 9.21 8.83
C PRO A 115 -11.74 10.14 9.39
N HIS A 116 -10.88 10.68 8.52
CA HIS A 116 -9.82 11.59 8.96
C HIS A 116 -10.43 12.78 9.71
N ALA A 117 -9.77 13.21 10.78
CA ALA A 117 -10.14 14.45 11.46
C ALA A 117 -10.02 15.62 10.46
N GLY A 118 -11.15 16.06 9.90
CA GLY A 118 -11.25 17.28 9.10
C GLY A 118 -11.53 17.13 7.59
N GLY A 119 -11.80 15.94 7.06
CA GLY A 119 -12.14 15.80 5.64
C GLY A 119 -12.72 14.44 5.27
N SER A 120 -13.69 14.43 4.35
CA SER A 120 -14.13 13.23 3.65
C SER A 120 -13.00 12.80 2.70
N SER A 121 -12.07 11.96 3.17
CA SER A 121 -11.33 11.15 2.20
C SER A 121 -12.34 10.21 1.56
N ILE A 122 -12.47 10.30 0.24
CA ILE A 122 -13.20 9.30 -0.51
C ILE A 122 -12.32 8.05 -0.45
N GLN A 123 -12.71 7.09 0.38
CA GLN A 123 -12.19 5.74 0.26
C GLN A 123 -12.63 5.21 -1.11
N VAL A 124 -11.65 4.87 -1.94
CA VAL A 124 -11.88 4.40 -3.30
C VAL A 124 -11.19 3.07 -3.45
N THR A 125 -11.97 2.05 -3.81
CA THR A 125 -11.41 0.79 -4.30
C THR A 125 -11.10 0.97 -5.78
N VAL A 126 -9.89 0.62 -6.21
CA VAL A 126 -9.42 0.89 -7.57
C VAL A 126 -8.91 -0.38 -8.21
N ALA A 127 -9.27 -0.57 -9.48
CA ALA A 127 -8.64 -1.51 -10.38
C ALA A 127 -8.07 -0.75 -11.58
N GLY A 128 -6.89 -1.16 -12.05
CA GLY A 128 -6.19 -0.46 -13.13
C GLY A 128 -5.46 -1.41 -14.07
N VAL A 129 -5.35 -1.01 -15.33
CA VAL A 129 -4.65 -1.73 -16.40
C VAL A 129 -3.77 -0.78 -17.21
N GLY A 130 -2.67 -1.32 -17.73
CA GLY A 130 -1.66 -0.57 -18.46
C GLY A 130 -0.98 0.50 -17.58
N SER A 131 0.01 1.18 -18.15
CA SER A 131 0.74 2.25 -17.45
C SER A 131 0.76 3.52 -18.28
N ALA A 132 0.23 4.60 -17.70
CA ALA A 132 0.41 5.96 -18.22
C ALA A 132 1.82 6.49 -17.89
N ALA A 133 2.32 6.18 -16.70
CA ALA A 133 3.67 6.48 -16.24
C ALA A 133 4.16 5.35 -15.33
N SER A 134 5.44 4.96 -15.45
CA SER A 134 6.03 3.83 -14.71
C SER A 134 7.34 4.24 -14.04
N PHE A 135 7.57 3.71 -12.84
CA PHE A 135 8.71 3.99 -11.99
C PHE A 135 9.19 2.67 -11.38
N ARG A 136 10.30 2.15 -11.91
CA ARG A 136 10.97 0.95 -11.41
C ARG A 136 12.44 1.27 -11.21
N GLY A 137 13.04 0.73 -10.17
CA GLY A 137 14.48 0.82 -9.94
C GLY A 137 15.01 -0.42 -9.25
N ASP A 138 16.29 -0.70 -9.47
CA ASP A 138 17.03 -1.78 -8.83
C ASP A 138 17.89 -1.25 -7.67
N GLU A 139 17.90 0.06 -7.48
CA GLU A 139 18.49 0.81 -6.38
C GLU A 139 17.44 1.20 -5.31
N PRO A 140 17.82 1.32 -4.03
CA PRO A 140 16.87 1.65 -2.96
C PRO A 140 15.97 2.86 -3.27
N PHE A 141 14.68 2.73 -2.96
CA PHE A 141 13.71 3.81 -3.15
C PHE A 141 14.14 5.07 -2.38
N SER A 142 14.28 6.18 -3.09
CA SER A 142 14.89 7.40 -2.57
C SER A 142 13.97 8.60 -2.75
N LYS A 143 14.31 9.72 -2.09
CA LYS A 143 13.62 11.00 -2.28
C LYS A 143 13.58 11.44 -3.75
N LYS A 144 14.62 11.12 -4.54
CA LYS A 144 14.68 11.39 -5.98
C LYS A 144 13.58 10.63 -6.73
N HIS A 145 13.38 9.35 -6.40
CA HIS A 145 12.34 8.52 -7.03
C HIS A 145 10.95 9.01 -6.62
N TRP A 146 10.75 9.32 -5.34
CA TRP A 146 9.51 9.96 -4.87
C TRP A 146 9.25 11.29 -5.58
N ASN A 147 10.24 12.17 -5.75
CA ASN A 147 10.09 13.43 -6.51
C ASN A 147 9.67 13.17 -7.97
N SER A 148 10.21 12.13 -8.60
CA SER A 148 9.85 11.72 -9.97
C SER A 148 8.41 11.20 -10.08
N ILE A 149 7.87 10.60 -9.02
CA ILE A 149 6.45 10.23 -8.93
C ILE A 149 5.61 11.49 -8.66
N ASN A 150 5.99 12.26 -7.65
CA ASN A 150 5.25 13.41 -7.14
C ASN A 150 5.06 14.52 -8.18
N ARG A 151 5.92 14.60 -9.21
CA ARG A 151 5.73 15.56 -10.31
C ARG A 151 4.37 15.41 -11.00
N PHE A 152 3.78 14.21 -11.03
CA PHE A 152 2.48 13.94 -11.65
C PHE A 152 1.28 14.09 -10.71
N LEU A 153 1.51 14.33 -9.42
CA LEU A 153 0.48 14.30 -8.39
C LEU A 153 0.06 15.74 -8.04
N SER A 154 -1.22 16.05 -8.20
CA SER A 154 -1.78 17.36 -7.87
C SER A 154 -2.95 17.25 -6.90
N GLU A 155 -3.02 18.22 -6.00
CA GLU A 155 -4.16 18.41 -5.10
C GLU A 155 -5.48 18.66 -5.83
N ASP A 156 -5.42 19.25 -7.03
CA ASP A 156 -6.57 19.52 -7.89
C ASP A 156 -7.03 18.27 -8.66
N SER A 157 -6.18 17.24 -8.73
CA SER A 157 -6.46 15.96 -9.40
C SER A 157 -6.22 14.78 -8.43
N PRO A 158 -6.99 14.66 -7.33
CA PRO A 158 -6.68 13.74 -6.22
C PRO A 158 -6.79 12.24 -6.54
N LEU A 159 -7.38 11.89 -7.69
CA LEU A 159 -7.49 10.51 -8.17
C LEU A 159 -6.36 10.13 -9.13
N ILE A 160 -5.50 11.07 -9.56
CA ILE A 160 -4.23 10.71 -10.18
C ILE A 160 -3.32 10.23 -9.05
N ARG A 161 -3.05 8.92 -9.04
CA ARG A 161 -2.30 8.23 -7.99
C ARG A 161 -1.31 7.26 -8.62
N ALA A 162 -0.13 7.16 -8.03
CA ALA A 162 0.86 6.15 -8.37
C ALA A 162 0.75 5.00 -7.38
N TYR A 163 0.48 3.80 -7.87
CA TYR A 163 0.28 2.60 -7.05
C TYR A 163 1.44 1.65 -7.23
N GLY A 164 1.81 0.94 -6.17
CA GLY A 164 2.99 0.11 -6.21
C GLY A 164 3.39 -0.52 -4.90
N ALA A 165 4.60 -1.05 -4.89
CA ALA A 165 5.22 -1.69 -3.75
C ALA A 165 6.71 -1.38 -3.66
N ILE A 166 7.25 -1.49 -2.45
CA ILE A 166 8.67 -1.35 -2.14
C ILE A 166 9.15 -2.62 -1.45
N ARG A 167 10.35 -3.07 -1.81
CA ARG A 167 10.98 -4.29 -1.30
C ARG A 167 11.29 -4.19 0.19
N PHE A 168 11.17 -5.31 0.90
CA PHE A 168 11.46 -5.39 2.33
C PHE A 168 12.91 -4.99 2.65
N ASN A 169 13.87 -5.59 1.95
CA ASN A 169 15.28 -5.26 2.09
C ASN A 169 15.88 -4.86 0.73
N PRO A 170 16.06 -3.56 0.46
CA PRO A 170 16.59 -3.09 -0.82
C PRO A 170 18.12 -3.29 -0.95
N GLU A 171 18.81 -3.75 0.11
CA GLU A 171 20.26 -4.03 0.10
C GLU A 171 20.60 -5.41 -0.48
N VAL A 172 19.60 -6.27 -0.66
CA VAL A 172 19.76 -7.64 -1.16
C VAL A 172 19.24 -7.71 -2.59
N GLU A 173 20.06 -8.25 -3.49
CA GLU A 173 19.70 -8.50 -4.89
C GLU A 173 18.42 -9.34 -4.99
N ALA A 174 17.55 -9.01 -5.96
CA ALA A 174 16.31 -9.74 -6.16
C ALA A 174 16.57 -11.20 -6.55
N SER A 175 15.86 -12.15 -5.93
CA SER A 175 15.81 -13.51 -6.48
C SER A 175 15.04 -13.53 -7.80
N GLU A 176 15.20 -14.59 -8.58
CA GLU A 176 14.59 -14.76 -9.91
C GLU A 176 13.10 -14.41 -9.93
N GLU A 177 12.34 -14.88 -8.94
CA GLU A 177 10.90 -14.62 -8.83
C GLU A 177 10.54 -13.15 -8.55
N TRP A 178 11.46 -12.36 -7.98
CA TRP A 178 11.24 -10.93 -7.69
C TRP A 178 11.92 -9.98 -8.67
N GLN A 179 12.72 -10.48 -9.62
CA GLN A 179 13.53 -9.66 -10.53
C GLN A 179 12.69 -8.61 -11.29
N ALA A 180 11.52 -8.99 -11.80
CA ALA A 180 10.64 -8.07 -12.53
C ALA A 180 10.17 -6.89 -11.68
N PHE A 181 10.01 -7.08 -10.37
CA PHE A 181 9.59 -6.04 -9.43
C PHE A 181 10.72 -5.06 -9.07
N GLY A 182 11.98 -5.48 -9.18
CA GLY A 182 13.13 -4.69 -8.72
C GLY A 182 13.09 -4.42 -7.21
N THR A 183 13.65 -3.30 -6.78
CA THR A 183 13.57 -2.86 -5.37
C THR A 183 12.33 -2.02 -5.07
N PHE A 184 11.74 -1.40 -6.09
CA PHE A 184 10.45 -0.76 -6.04
C PHE A 184 9.80 -0.77 -7.42
N TYR A 185 8.48 -0.82 -7.45
CA TYR A 185 7.68 -0.69 -8.66
C TYR A 185 6.44 0.14 -8.37
N PHE A 186 6.32 1.29 -9.03
CA PHE A 186 5.14 2.14 -9.00
C PHE A 186 4.70 2.49 -10.41
N PHE A 187 3.39 2.67 -10.62
CA PHE A 187 2.88 3.20 -11.87
C PHE A 187 1.55 3.93 -11.67
N ILE A 188 1.24 4.83 -12.60
CA ILE A 188 -0.08 5.42 -12.75
C ILE A 188 -0.82 4.58 -13.81
N PRO A 189 -1.97 3.95 -13.48
CA PRO A 189 -2.70 3.13 -14.44
C PRO A 189 -3.07 3.90 -15.71
N GLN A 190 -3.00 3.26 -16.87
CA GLN A 190 -3.43 3.90 -18.11
C GLN A 190 -4.95 4.01 -18.19
N ILE A 191 -5.65 2.96 -17.74
CA ILE A 191 -7.11 2.93 -17.60
C ILE A 191 -7.42 2.38 -16.21
N GLU A 192 -8.35 2.99 -15.50
CA GLU A 192 -8.76 2.52 -14.17
C GLU A 192 -10.25 2.66 -13.94
N LEU A 193 -10.79 1.73 -13.15
CA LEU A 193 -12.12 1.78 -12.59
C LEU A 193 -12.03 2.06 -11.10
N CYS A 194 -12.55 3.20 -10.69
CA CYS A 194 -12.66 3.61 -9.30
C CYS A 194 -14.07 3.34 -8.79
N GLU A 195 -14.19 2.52 -7.76
CA GLU A 195 -15.44 2.27 -7.04
C GLU A 195 -15.55 3.22 -5.85
N THR A 196 -16.66 3.96 -5.79
CA THR A 196 -17.05 4.79 -4.64
C THR A 196 -18.36 4.27 -4.04
N GLY A 197 -18.75 4.79 -2.88
CA GLY A 197 -19.99 4.35 -2.22
C GLY A 197 -21.27 4.59 -3.03
N ASN A 198 -21.29 5.56 -3.96
CA ASN A 198 -22.51 5.98 -4.67
C ASN A 198 -22.46 5.80 -6.19
N TYR A 199 -21.26 5.69 -6.78
CA TYR A 199 -21.06 5.57 -8.22
C TYR A 199 -19.70 4.94 -8.52
N SER A 200 -19.50 4.50 -9.76
CA SER A 200 -18.19 4.08 -10.26
C SER A 200 -17.67 5.13 -11.25
N LEU A 201 -16.34 5.26 -11.38
CA LEU A 201 -15.70 6.12 -12.38
C LEU A 201 -14.82 5.25 -13.25
N LEU A 202 -15.08 5.22 -14.56
CA LEU A 202 -14.10 4.73 -15.52
C LEU A 202 -13.23 5.92 -15.95
N ALA A 203 -11.92 5.79 -15.84
CA ALA A 203 -10.98 6.84 -16.18
C ALA A 203 -9.85 6.35 -17.09
N ALA A 204 -9.35 7.27 -17.90
CA ALA A 204 -8.17 7.12 -18.72
C ALA A 204 -7.16 8.19 -18.34
N ASN A 205 -5.89 7.79 -18.14
CA ASN A 205 -4.79 8.70 -17.86
C ASN A 205 -3.85 8.75 -19.08
N LEU A 206 -3.58 9.95 -19.56
CA LEU A 206 -2.65 10.25 -20.64
C LEU A 206 -1.49 11.05 -20.08
N SER A 207 -0.28 10.49 -20.07
CA SER A 207 0.92 11.20 -19.65
C SER A 207 1.87 11.42 -20.83
N TRP A 208 2.61 12.53 -20.82
CA TRP A 208 3.60 12.88 -21.83
C TRP A 208 4.81 13.59 -21.21
N GLY A 209 5.90 13.63 -21.96
CA GLY A 209 7.19 14.18 -21.54
C GLY A 209 8.27 13.12 -21.57
N ASP A 210 8.07 12.01 -20.87
CA ASP A 210 8.92 10.82 -20.98
C ASP A 210 8.65 10.07 -22.31
N VAL A 211 7.41 10.16 -22.79
CA VAL A 211 6.96 9.66 -24.10
C VAL A 211 6.37 10.83 -24.89
N ALA A 212 6.57 10.81 -26.22
CA ALA A 212 5.94 11.78 -27.12
C ALA A 212 4.41 11.70 -27.02
N TYR A 213 3.76 12.86 -27.02
CA TYR A 213 2.32 12.99 -26.81
C TYR A 213 1.50 12.13 -27.78
N GLU A 214 1.85 12.15 -29.07
CA GLU A 214 1.14 11.42 -30.13
C GLU A 214 1.18 9.91 -29.88
N LYS A 215 2.35 9.37 -29.50
CA LYS A 215 2.54 7.96 -29.18
C LYS A 215 1.77 7.56 -27.92
N ALA A 216 1.76 8.43 -26.90
CA ALA A 216 1.01 8.19 -25.67
C ALA A 216 -0.51 8.15 -25.95
N ALA A 217 -1.01 9.07 -26.79
CA ALA A 217 -2.42 9.11 -27.19
C ALA A 217 -2.81 7.89 -28.04
N GLU A 218 -1.98 7.49 -29.00
CA GLU A 218 -2.18 6.28 -29.81
C GLU A 218 -2.25 5.03 -28.93
N THR A 219 -1.27 4.87 -28.03
CA THR A 219 -1.22 3.73 -27.10
C THR A 219 -2.49 3.67 -26.23
N LEU A 220 -2.96 4.82 -25.73
CA LEU A 220 -4.18 4.90 -24.93
C LEU A 220 -5.43 4.52 -25.76
N LEU A 221 -5.53 4.96 -27.01
CA LEU A 221 -6.65 4.60 -27.89
C LEU A 221 -6.67 3.10 -28.21
N THR A 222 -5.49 2.49 -28.42
CA THR A 222 -5.36 1.05 -28.57
C THR A 222 -5.80 0.32 -27.30
N ALA A 223 -5.33 0.74 -26.12
CA ALA A 223 -5.71 0.14 -24.84
C ALA A 223 -7.21 0.24 -24.57
N LEU A 224 -7.84 1.41 -24.79
CA LEU A 224 -9.29 1.60 -24.68
C LEU A 224 -10.10 0.69 -25.62
N SER A 225 -9.49 0.27 -26.74
CA SER A 225 -10.11 -0.65 -27.69
C SER A 225 -9.92 -2.12 -27.32
N SER A 226 -9.02 -2.43 -26.39
CA SER A 226 -8.75 -3.77 -25.89
C SER A 226 -9.44 -4.09 -24.55
N VAL A 227 -9.93 -3.08 -23.83
CA VAL A 227 -10.71 -3.27 -22.59
C VAL A 227 -12.00 -4.02 -22.88
N SER A 228 -12.31 -5.02 -22.05
CA SER A 228 -13.49 -5.87 -22.16
C SER A 228 -14.51 -5.58 -21.05
N ALA A 229 -15.79 -5.70 -21.39
CA ALA A 229 -16.92 -5.70 -20.43
C ALA A 229 -17.45 -7.11 -20.12
N SER A 230 -16.92 -8.15 -20.78
CA SER A 230 -17.42 -9.53 -20.69
C SER A 230 -16.49 -10.40 -19.84
N LEU A 231 -17.07 -11.12 -18.88
CA LEU A 231 -16.39 -12.10 -18.04
C LEU A 231 -16.01 -13.34 -18.87
N ASN A 232 -14.77 -13.79 -18.73
CA ASN A 232 -14.40 -15.18 -18.97
C ASN A 232 -14.47 -15.92 -17.62
N LYS A 233 -15.36 -16.91 -17.50
CA LYS A 233 -15.40 -17.76 -16.30
C LYS A 233 -14.17 -18.66 -16.28
N LEU A 234 -13.49 -18.71 -15.15
CA LEU A 234 -12.41 -19.65 -14.87
C LEU A 234 -12.82 -20.61 -13.75
N HIS A 235 -12.40 -21.87 -13.88
CA HIS A 235 -12.60 -22.94 -12.92
C HIS A 235 -11.30 -23.19 -12.15
N LEU A 236 -11.40 -23.50 -10.86
CA LEU A 236 -10.27 -23.87 -9.99
C LEU A 236 -10.20 -25.39 -9.80
N SER A 237 -9.00 -25.90 -9.53
CA SER A 237 -8.67 -27.31 -9.31
C SER A 237 -7.87 -27.52 -8.00
N ASN A 238 -7.60 -28.78 -7.65
CA ASN A 238 -7.03 -29.21 -6.36
C ASN A 238 -5.62 -28.66 -6.07
N VAL A 239 -5.29 -28.52 -4.77
CA VAL A 239 -4.05 -27.89 -4.26
C VAL A 239 -3.24 -28.84 -3.36
N VAL A 240 -1.95 -28.98 -3.65
CA VAL A 240 -0.89 -29.62 -2.83
C VAL A 240 0.04 -28.52 -2.27
N LYS A 241 0.69 -28.72 -1.11
CA LYS A 241 1.51 -27.69 -0.43
C LYS A 241 2.91 -28.20 -0.08
N THR A 242 3.93 -27.39 -0.34
CA THR A 242 5.34 -27.66 0.02
C THR A 242 5.95 -26.47 0.77
N HIS A 243 6.56 -26.70 1.95
CA HIS A 243 7.06 -25.63 2.83
C HIS A 243 8.59 -25.41 2.73
N LYS A 244 9.02 -24.14 2.82
CA LYS A 244 10.43 -23.72 2.93
C LYS A 244 10.58 -22.59 3.96
N PRO A 245 11.23 -22.80 5.12
CA PRO A 245 11.74 -24.09 5.63
C PRO A 245 10.62 -25.08 5.95
N ASP A 246 10.97 -26.38 5.98
CA ASP A 246 10.13 -27.40 6.59
C ASP A 246 10.09 -27.25 8.12
N GLU A 247 9.18 -27.97 8.79
CA GLU A 247 8.94 -27.87 10.24
C GLU A 247 10.19 -28.21 11.06
N ARG A 248 10.95 -29.24 10.66
CA ARG A 248 12.18 -29.64 11.35
C ARG A 248 13.23 -28.54 11.28
N CYS A 249 13.44 -27.96 10.10
CA CYS A 249 14.38 -26.87 9.88
C CYS A 249 13.93 -25.61 10.60
N TRP A 250 12.62 -25.34 10.66
CA TRP A 250 12.04 -24.26 11.43
C TRP A 250 12.42 -24.32 12.91
N HIS A 251 12.19 -25.47 13.57
CA HIS A 251 12.54 -25.64 14.99
C HIS A 251 14.03 -25.38 15.27
N ALA A 252 14.92 -25.91 14.43
CA ALA A 252 16.36 -25.70 14.58
C ALA A 252 16.76 -24.22 14.45
N LYS A 253 16.13 -23.50 13.51
CA LYS A 253 16.38 -22.06 13.30
C LYS A 253 15.83 -21.21 14.43
N VAL A 254 14.60 -21.45 14.89
CA VAL A 254 14.02 -20.72 16.04
C VAL A 254 14.90 -20.88 17.28
N ASN A 255 15.35 -22.11 17.57
CA ASN A 255 16.25 -22.36 18.70
C ASN A 255 17.63 -21.70 18.54
N THR A 256 18.07 -21.44 17.31
CA THR A 256 19.31 -20.68 17.04
C THR A 256 19.09 -19.20 17.30
N VAL A 257 17.97 -18.64 16.81
CA VAL A 257 17.59 -17.23 17.05
C VAL A 257 17.35 -16.95 18.54
N LEU A 258 16.74 -17.88 19.28
CA LEU A 258 16.58 -17.75 20.73
C LEU A 258 17.93 -17.67 21.45
N ARG A 259 18.90 -18.52 21.09
CA ARG A 259 20.27 -18.43 21.62
C ARG A 259 20.95 -17.11 21.26
N GLU A 260 20.71 -16.60 20.06
CA GLU A 260 21.22 -15.27 19.68
C GLU A 260 20.57 -14.14 20.50
N LEU A 261 19.26 -14.19 20.73
CA LEU A 261 18.56 -13.22 21.58
C LEU A 261 19.06 -13.25 23.03
N GLU A 262 19.30 -14.44 23.59
CA GLU A 262 19.87 -14.59 24.94
C GLU A 262 21.28 -14.00 25.02
N THR A 263 22.15 -14.33 24.06
CA THR A 263 23.55 -13.86 24.04
C THR A 263 23.69 -12.38 23.68
N LYS A 264 22.75 -11.82 22.91
CA LYS A 264 22.75 -10.43 22.43
C LYS A 264 21.63 -9.59 23.07
N SER A 265 21.11 -9.98 24.22
CA SER A 265 19.91 -9.39 24.85
C SER A 265 19.97 -7.87 25.04
N GLU A 266 21.17 -7.31 25.23
CA GLU A 266 21.39 -5.85 25.32
C GLU A 266 21.29 -5.13 23.96
N THR A 267 21.52 -5.85 22.86
CA THR A 267 21.68 -5.30 21.50
C THR A 267 20.57 -5.73 20.54
N MET A 268 19.77 -6.74 20.88
CA MET A 268 18.66 -7.24 20.06
C MET A 268 17.55 -7.81 20.94
N LYS A 269 16.32 -7.34 20.71
CA LYS A 269 15.14 -7.69 21.52
C LYS A 269 14.13 -8.55 20.78
N LYS A 270 14.07 -8.43 19.45
CA LYS A 270 13.06 -9.10 18.61
C LYS A 270 13.61 -9.37 17.22
N VAL A 271 13.28 -10.54 16.66
CA VAL A 271 13.49 -10.86 15.24
C VAL A 271 12.22 -11.49 14.70
N VAL A 272 11.76 -11.07 13.54
CA VAL A 272 10.60 -11.68 12.87
C VAL A 272 11.12 -12.63 11.81
N MET A 273 10.86 -13.92 11.98
CA MET A 273 11.22 -14.96 11.02
C MET A 273 10.05 -15.27 10.11
N ALA A 274 10.33 -15.57 8.85
CA ALA A 274 9.33 -15.90 7.85
C ALA A 274 9.51 -17.30 7.26
N ARG A 275 8.41 -17.80 6.68
CA ARG A 275 8.31 -19.04 5.91
C ARG A 275 7.68 -18.74 4.55
N GLN A 276 8.30 -19.26 3.51
CA GLN A 276 7.73 -19.34 2.17
C GLN A 276 7.08 -20.71 2.00
N THR A 277 5.84 -20.76 1.54
CA THR A 277 5.14 -22.01 1.21
C THR A 277 4.78 -21.98 -0.26
N ARG A 278 5.32 -22.92 -1.03
CA ARG A 278 4.94 -23.11 -2.42
C ARG A 278 3.65 -23.92 -2.46
N LEU A 279 2.64 -23.37 -3.10
CA LEU A 279 1.44 -24.11 -3.49
C LEU A 279 1.71 -24.79 -4.83
N GLU A 280 1.38 -26.05 -4.93
CA GLU A 280 1.37 -26.83 -6.15
C GLU A 280 -0.10 -27.04 -6.51
N ILE A 281 -0.58 -26.35 -7.55
CA ILE A 281 -1.98 -26.45 -7.99
C ILE A 281 -2.00 -27.14 -9.35
N ASP A 282 -2.94 -28.06 -9.53
CA ASP A 282 -3.20 -28.65 -10.84
C ASP A 282 -3.82 -27.58 -11.75
N GLY A 283 -3.08 -27.14 -12.76
CA GLY A 283 -3.53 -26.12 -13.72
C GLY A 283 -3.12 -24.69 -13.35
N GLU A 284 -3.53 -23.74 -14.18
CA GLU A 284 -3.24 -22.32 -13.98
C GLU A 284 -4.30 -21.67 -13.10
N VAL A 285 -3.87 -20.98 -12.03
CA VAL A 285 -4.75 -20.17 -11.19
C VAL A 285 -4.51 -18.70 -11.49
N PRO A 286 -5.47 -18.00 -12.11
CA PRO A 286 -5.35 -16.57 -12.33
C PRO A 286 -5.20 -15.84 -10.99
N PRO A 287 -4.22 -14.94 -10.84
CA PRO A 287 -3.97 -14.23 -9.58
C PRO A 287 -5.19 -13.48 -9.03
N LEU A 288 -6.04 -12.95 -9.92
CA LEU A 288 -7.26 -12.23 -9.54
C LEU A 288 -8.37 -13.16 -9.01
N THR A 289 -8.38 -14.43 -9.41
CA THR A 289 -9.28 -15.44 -8.85
C THR A 289 -8.85 -15.78 -7.43
N LEU A 290 -7.54 -15.93 -7.22
CA LEU A 290 -6.97 -16.14 -5.88
C LEU A 290 -7.27 -14.95 -4.96
N LEU A 291 -7.08 -13.72 -5.44
CA LEU A 291 -7.40 -12.52 -4.66
C LEU A 291 -8.89 -12.46 -4.28
N ALA A 292 -9.81 -12.80 -5.19
CA ALA A 292 -11.24 -12.82 -4.90
C ALA A 292 -11.59 -13.83 -3.78
N SER A 293 -10.96 -15.01 -3.80
CA SER A 293 -11.08 -16.00 -2.72
C SER A 293 -10.58 -15.44 -1.37
N LEU A 294 -9.49 -14.67 -1.38
CA LEU A 294 -8.97 -14.06 -0.15
C LEU A 294 -9.89 -12.97 0.40
N GLN A 295 -10.59 -12.23 -0.47
CA GLN A 295 -11.52 -11.17 -0.08
C GLN A 295 -12.64 -11.71 0.82
N ASP A 296 -13.20 -12.88 0.50
CA ASP A 296 -14.29 -13.48 1.28
C ASP A 296 -13.85 -13.90 2.69
N GLN A 297 -12.57 -14.26 2.85
CA GLN A 297 -12.04 -14.71 4.14
C GLN A 297 -11.91 -13.57 5.16
N ASN A 298 -11.52 -12.36 4.72
CA ASN A 298 -11.47 -11.17 5.56
C ASN A 298 -11.84 -9.91 4.76
N PRO A 299 -13.13 -9.57 4.66
CA PRO A 299 -13.60 -8.41 3.91
C PRO A 299 -13.15 -7.06 4.49
N SER A 300 -12.63 -7.07 5.72
CA SER A 300 -12.24 -5.86 6.43
C SER A 300 -10.79 -5.45 6.26
N ALA A 301 -9.96 -6.27 5.60
CA ALA A 301 -8.55 -6.01 5.36
C ALA A 301 -8.32 -5.18 4.08
N TYR A 302 -7.12 -4.62 3.96
CA TYR A 302 -6.63 -4.10 2.68
C TYR A 302 -6.49 -5.25 1.70
N GLN A 303 -6.87 -5.00 0.46
CA GLN A 303 -6.68 -5.95 -0.62
C GLN A 303 -5.83 -5.31 -1.69
N PHE A 304 -4.88 -6.07 -2.21
CA PHE A 304 -4.04 -5.58 -3.30
C PHE A 304 -3.71 -6.66 -4.31
N CYS A 305 -3.48 -6.22 -5.54
CA CYS A 305 -2.83 -6.95 -6.61
C CYS A 305 -1.86 -6.01 -7.32
N LEU A 306 -0.66 -6.49 -7.61
CA LEU A 306 0.29 -5.88 -8.51
C LEU A 306 0.77 -6.97 -9.47
N GLN A 307 0.24 -6.96 -10.69
CA GLN A 307 0.63 -7.90 -11.75
C GLN A 307 1.48 -7.18 -12.79
N LEU A 308 2.70 -7.67 -13.03
CA LEU A 308 3.69 -7.03 -13.88
C LEU A 308 3.59 -7.46 -15.36
N PRO A 309 4.30 -6.79 -16.28
CA PRO A 309 4.28 -7.13 -17.71
C PRO A 309 4.72 -8.55 -18.08
N ASP A 310 5.50 -9.21 -17.23
CA ASP A 310 5.89 -10.61 -17.40
C ASP A 310 4.82 -11.62 -16.92
N GLY A 311 3.71 -11.11 -16.35
CA GLY A 311 2.59 -11.91 -15.86
C GLY A 311 2.66 -12.23 -14.37
N SER A 312 3.83 -12.05 -13.72
CA SER A 312 4.02 -12.30 -12.28
C SER A 312 3.11 -11.39 -11.46
N ALA A 313 2.53 -11.92 -10.38
CA ALA A 313 1.54 -11.20 -9.58
C ALA A 313 1.80 -11.31 -8.09
N PHE A 314 1.94 -10.15 -7.45
CA PHE A 314 1.96 -10.03 -6.00
C PHE A 314 0.59 -9.58 -5.48
N ILE A 315 -0.06 -10.43 -4.71
CA ILE A 315 -1.42 -10.22 -4.18
C ILE A 315 -1.43 -10.33 -2.66
N GLY A 316 -2.41 -9.73 -1.99
CA GLY A 316 -2.58 -9.92 -0.56
C GLY A 316 -3.89 -9.40 0.01
N ASN A 317 -4.22 -9.90 1.21
CA ASN A 317 -5.34 -9.47 2.03
C ASN A 317 -4.86 -9.09 3.44
N THR A 318 -4.22 -7.93 3.57
CA THR A 318 -3.45 -7.51 4.75
C THR A 318 -4.28 -6.66 5.72
N PRO A 319 -4.27 -6.96 7.04
CA PRO A 319 -4.96 -6.13 8.02
C PRO A 319 -4.19 -4.86 8.40
N GLU A 320 -2.91 -4.80 8.08
CA GLU A 320 -1.96 -3.92 8.75
C GLU A 320 -1.70 -2.67 7.90
N GLN A 321 -2.07 -1.52 8.45
CA GLN A 321 -1.75 -0.22 7.88
C GLN A 321 -0.32 0.15 8.28
N LEU A 322 0.54 0.47 7.32
CA LEU A 322 1.83 1.11 7.60
C LEU A 322 1.59 2.58 7.96
N PHE A 323 0.98 3.34 7.05
CA PHE A 323 0.44 4.67 7.35
C PHE A 323 -0.64 5.08 6.34
N ALA A 324 -1.48 6.03 6.74
CA ALA A 324 -2.38 6.75 5.85
C ALA A 324 -2.23 8.25 6.11
N ARG A 325 -2.03 9.04 5.06
CA ARG A 325 -1.92 10.50 5.09
C ARG A 325 -3.06 11.12 4.30
N HIS A 326 -3.70 12.12 4.88
CA HIS A 326 -4.60 13.03 4.19
C HIS A 326 -4.25 14.48 4.55
N GLY A 327 -3.88 15.28 3.55
CA GLY A 327 -3.27 16.59 3.80
C GLY A 327 -2.00 16.43 4.66
N LEU A 328 -1.98 17.04 5.84
CA LEU A 328 -0.90 16.88 6.82
C LEU A 328 -1.21 15.85 7.91
N SER A 329 -2.45 15.39 8.01
CA SER A 329 -2.87 14.42 9.03
C SER A 329 -2.40 13.03 8.65
N VAL A 330 -1.74 12.35 9.58
CA VAL A 330 -1.22 10.99 9.41
C VAL A 330 -1.83 10.07 10.45
N THR A 331 -2.14 8.85 10.05
CA THR A 331 -2.41 7.75 10.97
C THR A 331 -1.45 6.60 10.70
N SER A 332 -1.04 5.92 11.77
CA SER A 332 -0.25 4.68 11.71
C SER A 332 -0.67 3.80 12.90
N GLU A 333 -0.24 2.55 12.90
CA GLU A 333 -0.61 1.58 13.93
C GLU A 333 0.59 0.75 14.34
N ALA A 334 0.63 0.39 15.62
CA ALA A 334 1.45 -0.71 16.08
C ALA A 334 0.54 -1.91 16.31
N VAL A 335 0.82 -3.01 15.59
CA VAL A 335 0.10 -4.28 15.69
C VAL A 335 1.12 -5.36 15.97
N ALA A 336 0.93 -6.09 17.07
CA ALA A 336 1.86 -7.12 17.53
C ALA A 336 1.19 -8.03 18.56
N ALA A 337 1.90 -9.07 19.00
CA ALA A 337 1.43 -10.07 19.95
C ALA A 337 0.14 -10.77 19.50
N THR A 338 0.30 -11.99 18.99
CA THR A 338 -0.78 -12.74 18.36
C THR A 338 -1.34 -13.80 19.29
N ARG A 339 -2.66 -13.99 19.27
CA ARG A 339 -3.29 -15.22 19.76
C ARG A 339 -4.32 -15.75 18.76
N PRO A 340 -4.63 -17.06 18.78
CA PRO A 340 -5.76 -17.61 18.02
C PRO A 340 -7.09 -16.99 18.49
N ARG A 341 -8.11 -17.11 17.64
CA ARG A 341 -9.51 -16.87 18.03
C ARG A 341 -10.07 -18.10 18.74
N GLY A 342 -11.01 -17.88 19.66
CA GLY A 342 -11.73 -18.98 20.32
C GLY A 342 -12.82 -19.57 19.42
N GLU A 343 -13.22 -20.82 19.68
CA GLU A 343 -14.30 -21.48 18.96
C GLU A 343 -15.67 -20.92 19.36
N THR A 344 -15.77 -20.39 20.59
CA THR A 344 -16.97 -19.72 21.12
C THR A 344 -16.69 -18.26 21.45
N SER A 345 -17.74 -17.44 21.51
CA SER A 345 -17.59 -16.02 21.91
C SER A 345 -17.04 -15.85 23.33
N VAL A 346 -17.36 -16.76 24.24
CA VAL A 346 -16.87 -16.76 25.63
C VAL A 346 -15.38 -17.05 25.66
N GLU A 347 -14.96 -18.14 25.01
CA GLU A 347 -13.55 -18.51 24.89
C GLU A 347 -12.73 -17.43 24.18
N ASP A 348 -13.26 -16.88 23.08
CA ASP A 348 -12.58 -15.85 22.30
C ASP A 348 -12.32 -14.57 23.11
N ASN A 349 -13.28 -14.18 23.96
CA ASN A 349 -13.13 -13.06 24.87
C ASN A 349 -12.15 -13.37 26.00
N GLN A 350 -12.15 -14.60 26.51
CA GLN A 350 -11.20 -15.05 27.53
C GLN A 350 -9.76 -15.00 26.99
N ILE A 351 -9.52 -15.55 25.79
CA ILE A 351 -8.21 -15.48 25.11
C ILE A 351 -7.78 -14.02 24.91
N GLY A 352 -8.72 -13.14 24.53
CA GLY A 352 -8.46 -11.71 24.38
C GLY A 352 -8.06 -11.03 25.71
N LEU A 353 -8.74 -11.35 26.82
CA LEU A 353 -8.38 -10.82 28.13
C LEU A 353 -7.01 -11.30 28.59
N GLU A 354 -6.69 -12.57 28.36
CA GLU A 354 -5.37 -13.12 28.67
C GLU A 354 -4.27 -12.48 27.81
N LEU A 355 -4.54 -12.19 26.53
CA LEU A 355 -3.63 -11.43 25.66
C LEU A 355 -3.35 -10.02 26.23
N LEU A 356 -4.38 -9.33 26.71
CA LEU A 356 -4.23 -8.00 27.30
C LEU A 356 -3.40 -7.99 28.60
N GLN A 357 -3.47 -9.08 29.37
CA GLN A 357 -2.83 -9.24 30.69
C GLN A 357 -1.45 -9.91 30.64
N SER A 358 -1.11 -10.55 29.53
CA SER A 358 0.15 -11.27 29.37
C SER A 358 1.35 -10.32 29.35
N CYS A 359 2.28 -10.54 30.28
CA CYS A 359 3.52 -9.74 30.37
C CYS A 359 4.42 -9.93 29.14
N LYS A 360 4.56 -11.18 28.65
CA LYS A 360 5.34 -11.49 27.45
C LYS A 360 4.77 -10.75 26.23
N ASP A 361 3.47 -10.89 26.01
CA ASP A 361 2.78 -10.28 24.87
C ASP A 361 2.85 -8.74 24.95
N HIS A 362 2.78 -8.19 26.17
CA HIS A 362 2.95 -6.76 26.37
C HIS A 362 4.35 -6.26 25.99
N ILE A 363 5.41 -6.99 26.35
CA ILE A 363 6.79 -6.63 25.98
C ILE A 363 6.96 -6.64 24.47
N GLU A 364 6.46 -7.67 23.78
CA GLU A 364 6.53 -7.73 22.32
C GLU A 364 5.79 -6.54 21.67
N PHE A 365 4.60 -6.21 22.18
CA PHE A 365 3.81 -5.08 21.71
C PHE A 365 4.48 -3.73 21.98
N GLN A 366 5.06 -3.54 23.17
CA GLN A 366 5.70 -2.30 23.58
C GLN A 366 6.88 -1.95 22.66
N ILE A 367 7.68 -2.95 22.27
CA ILE A 367 8.78 -2.75 21.30
C ILE A 367 8.27 -2.15 19.99
N VAL A 368 7.14 -2.64 19.46
CA VAL A 368 6.55 -2.12 18.22
C VAL A 368 5.96 -0.73 18.44
N GLN A 369 5.23 -0.54 19.55
CA GLN A 369 4.62 0.74 19.91
C GLN A 369 5.65 1.86 20.01
N GLU A 370 6.73 1.65 20.76
CA GLU A 370 7.79 2.66 20.98
C GLU A 370 8.51 2.99 19.68
N ALA A 371 8.82 1.98 18.87
CA ALA A 371 9.51 2.20 17.60
C ALA A 371 8.65 2.97 16.58
N VAL A 372 7.37 2.62 16.43
CA VAL A 372 6.45 3.37 15.55
C VAL A 372 6.26 4.80 16.05
N GLN A 373 6.10 4.98 17.37
CA GLN A 373 5.99 6.32 17.95
C GLN A 373 7.24 7.17 17.68
N SER A 374 8.43 6.61 17.91
CA SER A 374 9.70 7.30 17.67
C SER A 374 9.90 7.63 16.20
N ALA A 375 9.54 6.72 15.28
CA ALA A 375 9.60 6.95 13.84
C ALA A 375 8.63 8.04 13.39
N MET A 376 7.43 8.12 13.97
CA MET A 376 6.51 9.22 13.66
C MET A 376 7.00 10.55 14.23
N LEU A 377 7.55 10.57 15.45
CA LEU A 377 8.06 11.79 16.10
C LEU A 377 9.28 12.40 15.39
N SER A 378 10.03 11.62 14.61
CA SER A 378 11.15 12.17 13.83
C SER A 378 10.69 12.97 12.60
N VAL A 379 9.43 12.83 12.18
CA VAL A 379 8.88 13.46 10.97
C VAL A 379 7.67 14.36 11.26
N CYS A 380 6.87 14.04 12.28
CA CYS A 380 5.67 14.78 12.67
C CYS A 380 5.95 15.80 13.78
N ASN A 381 5.24 16.93 13.74
CA ASN A 381 5.28 17.96 14.80
C ASN A 381 4.63 17.50 16.11
N ASP A 382 3.58 16.69 16.00
CA ASP A 382 2.79 16.18 17.12
C ASP A 382 2.38 14.74 16.80
N VAL A 383 2.42 13.86 17.81
CA VAL A 383 2.01 12.46 17.71
C VAL A 383 1.23 12.10 18.97
N LYS A 384 -0.02 11.70 18.78
CA LYS A 384 -0.95 11.30 19.84
C LYS A 384 -1.40 9.86 19.65
N LEU A 385 -1.63 9.18 20.76
CA LEU A 385 -2.32 7.89 20.75
C LEU A 385 -3.83 8.12 20.67
N ALA A 386 -4.50 7.50 19.71
CA ALA A 386 -5.96 7.47 19.67
C ALA A 386 -6.53 6.62 20.82
N PHE A 387 -5.80 5.55 21.19
CA PHE A 387 -6.06 4.71 22.36
C PHE A 387 -4.76 4.01 22.78
N VAL A 388 -4.58 3.74 24.07
CA VAL A 388 -3.29 3.25 24.60
C VAL A 388 -2.96 1.83 24.13
N LYS A 389 -3.91 0.90 24.30
CA LYS A 389 -3.77 -0.52 23.96
C LYS A 389 -5.17 -1.11 23.80
N GLY A 390 -5.40 -1.85 22.72
CA GLY A 390 -6.66 -2.52 22.42
C GLY A 390 -6.42 -3.86 21.73
N ILE A 391 -7.51 -4.56 21.41
CA ILE A 391 -7.48 -5.79 20.63
C ILE A 391 -8.08 -5.53 19.26
N ILE A 392 -7.38 -5.95 18.21
CA ILE A 392 -7.95 -6.08 16.87
C ILE A 392 -8.19 -7.56 16.57
N LYS A 393 -9.44 -7.91 16.26
CA LYS A 393 -9.85 -9.29 15.96
C LYS A 393 -9.90 -9.49 14.45
N GLN A 394 -9.16 -10.48 13.97
CA GLN A 394 -9.25 -11.00 12.60
C GLN A 394 -9.97 -12.36 12.62
N PRO A 395 -10.33 -12.94 11.45
CA PRO A 395 -11.10 -14.18 11.42
C PRO A 395 -10.48 -15.36 12.19
N ARG A 396 -9.14 -15.51 12.14
CA ARG A 396 -8.43 -16.67 12.74
C ARG A 396 -7.53 -16.32 13.91
N ILE A 397 -7.14 -15.06 14.03
CA ILE A 397 -6.24 -14.57 15.08
C ILE A 397 -6.69 -13.20 15.60
N GLN A 398 -6.14 -12.77 16.73
CA GLN A 398 -6.31 -11.46 17.30
C GLN A 398 -4.98 -10.91 17.80
N HIS A 399 -4.83 -9.58 17.76
CA HIS A 399 -3.58 -8.89 18.09
C HIS A 399 -3.79 -7.78 19.11
N LEU A 400 -2.73 -7.45 19.85
CA LEU A 400 -2.64 -6.16 20.51
C LEU A 400 -2.43 -5.06 19.46
N CYS A 401 -3.11 -3.94 19.64
CA CYS A 401 -3.05 -2.80 18.74
C CYS A 401 -3.01 -1.48 19.52
N THR A 402 -2.35 -0.48 18.95
CA THR A 402 -2.59 0.94 19.22
C THR A 402 -2.57 1.71 17.91
N ARG A 403 -3.21 2.87 17.90
CA ARG A 403 -3.26 3.77 16.75
C ARG A 403 -2.67 5.12 17.11
N PHE A 404 -1.83 5.62 16.21
CA PHE A 404 -1.20 6.93 16.28
C PHE A 404 -1.89 7.91 15.35
N LEU A 405 -1.99 9.15 15.80
CA LEU A 405 -2.45 10.31 15.05
C LEU A 405 -1.30 11.31 15.03
N GLY A 406 -0.77 11.61 13.86
CA GLY A 406 0.33 12.54 13.67
C GLY A 406 -0.05 13.72 12.77
N VAL A 407 0.75 14.78 12.83
CA VAL A 407 0.69 15.92 11.90
C VAL A 407 2.06 16.16 11.31
N LEU A 408 2.22 15.97 9.99
CA LEU A 408 3.46 16.22 9.27
C LEU A 408 3.85 17.70 9.28
N ASN A 409 5.15 17.98 9.17
CA ASN A 409 5.67 19.34 9.05
C ASN A 409 5.34 19.90 7.66
N ASN A 410 5.56 19.09 6.63
CA ASN A 410 5.25 19.41 5.23
C ASN A 410 4.65 18.18 4.54
N LYS A 411 3.75 18.39 3.57
CA LYS A 411 3.24 17.33 2.69
C LYS A 411 4.37 16.61 1.95
N ARG A 412 5.48 17.30 1.70
CA ARG A 412 6.66 16.71 1.04
C ARG A 412 7.43 15.72 1.93
N ASP A 413 7.17 15.65 3.22
CA ASP A 413 7.89 14.75 4.14
C ASP A 413 7.34 13.31 4.12
N GLU A 414 6.44 13.01 3.18
CA GLU A 414 5.80 11.71 3.01
C GLU A 414 6.80 10.57 2.75
N TYR A 415 7.84 10.83 1.93
CA TYR A 415 8.94 9.88 1.76
C TYR A 415 9.67 9.63 3.09
N ASP A 416 9.91 10.68 3.87
CA ASP A 416 10.66 10.59 5.13
C ASP A 416 9.86 9.81 6.17
N LEU A 417 8.54 9.96 6.18
CA LEU A 417 7.63 9.13 6.98
C LEU A 417 7.69 7.65 6.57
N LEU A 418 7.60 7.35 5.27
CA LEU A 418 7.69 5.98 4.77
C LEU A 418 9.03 5.34 5.15
N ALA A 419 10.14 6.07 4.95
CA ALA A 419 11.49 5.62 5.27
C ALA A 419 11.72 5.45 6.77
N ALA A 420 11.09 6.28 7.61
CA ALA A 420 11.17 6.16 9.07
C ALA A 420 10.39 4.94 9.59
N LEU A 421 9.25 4.61 8.98
CA LEU A 421 8.39 3.51 9.42
C LEU A 421 8.83 2.14 8.89
N HIS A 422 9.40 2.06 7.69
CA HIS A 422 9.73 0.79 7.05
C HIS A 422 11.23 0.41 7.22
N PRO A 423 11.55 -0.83 7.64
CA PRO A 423 10.62 -1.87 8.12
C PRO A 423 10.22 -1.69 9.58
N THR A 424 8.96 -2.01 9.89
CA THR A 424 8.47 -1.98 11.27
C THR A 424 9.04 -3.17 12.07
N PRO A 425 9.18 -3.04 13.40
CA PRO A 425 9.52 -4.18 14.24
C PRO A 425 8.48 -5.31 14.27
N ALA A 426 7.26 -5.08 13.77
CA ALA A 426 6.24 -6.10 13.63
C ALA A 426 6.57 -7.11 12.52
N VAL A 427 7.34 -6.69 11.49
CA VAL A 427 7.72 -7.55 10.36
C VAL A 427 9.21 -7.80 10.19
N CYS A 428 10.08 -7.00 10.82
CA CYS A 428 11.53 -7.19 10.81
C CYS A 428 12.06 -7.64 12.17
N GLY A 429 11.87 -6.81 13.20
CA GLY A 429 12.46 -7.00 14.52
C GLY A 429 13.04 -5.69 15.04
N HIS A 430 13.73 -5.74 16.19
CA HIS A 430 14.29 -4.55 16.82
C HIS A 430 15.58 -4.86 17.60
N PRO A 431 16.64 -4.04 17.43
CA PRO A 431 16.82 -3.01 16.40
C PRO A 431 16.82 -3.59 14.97
N SER A 432 16.37 -2.80 13.98
CA SER A 432 16.11 -3.32 12.62
C SER A 432 17.36 -3.83 11.90
N GLY A 433 18.54 -3.21 12.10
CA GLY A 433 19.79 -3.66 11.49
C GLY A 433 20.19 -5.06 11.94
N ALA A 434 20.30 -5.28 13.24
CA ALA A 434 20.62 -6.59 13.82
C ALA A 434 19.57 -7.66 13.44
N ALA A 435 18.29 -7.30 13.41
CA ALA A 435 17.25 -8.22 12.98
C ALA A 435 17.37 -8.61 11.49
N LYS A 436 17.71 -7.65 10.60
CA LYS A 436 17.98 -7.95 9.18
C LYS A 436 19.16 -8.89 9.00
N ASP A 437 20.23 -8.74 9.78
CA ASP A 437 21.39 -9.65 9.73
C ASP A 437 20.98 -11.09 10.07
N VAL A 438 20.20 -11.26 11.14
CA VAL A 438 19.67 -12.58 11.53
C VAL A 438 18.72 -13.14 10.47
N ILE A 439 17.85 -12.31 9.90
CA ILE A 439 16.96 -12.71 8.80
C ILE A 439 17.79 -13.21 7.61
N ALA A 440 18.81 -12.46 7.19
CA ALA A 440 19.68 -12.83 6.07
C ALA A 440 20.43 -14.15 6.31
N CYS A 441 20.81 -14.45 7.56
CA CYS A 441 21.44 -15.72 7.90
C CYS A 441 20.45 -16.90 8.01
N THR A 442 19.20 -16.65 8.39
CA THR A 442 18.24 -17.71 8.72
C THR A 442 17.26 -18.01 7.59
N GLU A 443 16.91 -17.05 6.75
CA GLU A 443 15.97 -17.23 5.64
C GLU A 443 16.73 -17.60 4.35
N LYS A 444 16.29 -18.68 3.69
CA LYS A 444 16.90 -19.19 2.44
C LYS A 444 16.09 -18.79 1.22
N PHE A 445 15.27 -17.76 1.35
CA PHE A 445 14.44 -17.21 0.31
C PHE A 445 14.43 -15.70 0.44
N ASP A 446 14.13 -15.04 -0.66
CA ASP A 446 13.99 -13.61 -0.72
C ASP A 446 12.55 -13.21 -0.36
N ARG A 447 12.40 -12.28 0.57
CA ARG A 447 11.07 -11.72 0.90
C ARG A 447 10.54 -10.86 -0.24
N GLY A 448 11.39 -10.22 -1.03
CA GLY A 448 10.95 -9.29 -2.07
C GLY A 448 9.96 -8.25 -1.55
N MET A 449 8.76 -8.19 -2.14
CA MET A 449 7.70 -7.26 -1.71
C MET A 449 6.93 -7.75 -0.47
N TYR A 450 7.06 -9.02 -0.06
CA TYR A 450 6.49 -9.50 1.19
C TYR A 450 7.08 -8.75 2.38
N ALA A 451 6.22 -8.34 3.32
CA ALA A 451 6.55 -7.46 4.45
C ALA A 451 7.09 -6.07 4.06
N GLY A 452 7.06 -5.71 2.77
CA GLY A 452 7.36 -4.37 2.28
C GLY A 452 6.11 -3.46 2.24
N PRO A 453 6.28 -2.15 2.02
CA PRO A 453 5.17 -1.23 1.80
C PRO A 453 4.44 -1.55 0.49
N VAL A 454 3.10 -1.59 0.53
CA VAL A 454 2.24 -1.72 -0.67
C VAL A 454 1.12 -0.69 -0.57
N GLY A 455 0.91 0.11 -1.63
CA GLY A 455 -0.04 1.21 -1.54
C GLY A 455 0.09 2.22 -2.66
N TRP A 456 -0.21 3.48 -2.34
CA TRP A 456 -0.22 4.55 -3.32
C TRP A 456 0.18 5.92 -2.78
N PHE A 457 0.72 6.73 -3.69
CA PHE A 457 0.96 8.15 -3.53
C PHE A 457 -0.05 8.95 -4.37
N GLY A 458 -0.57 10.05 -3.83
CA GLY A 458 -1.51 10.95 -4.51
C GLY A 458 -1.37 12.41 -4.07
N GLY A 459 -1.98 13.33 -4.81
CA GLY A 459 -1.85 14.76 -4.52
C GLY A 459 -2.39 15.18 -3.15
N GLN A 460 -3.51 14.58 -2.72
CA GLN A 460 -4.14 14.89 -1.43
C GLN A 460 -3.74 13.95 -0.28
N GLY A 461 -2.99 12.89 -0.55
CA GLY A 461 -2.74 11.85 0.44
C GLY A 461 -1.85 10.72 -0.05
N ALA A 462 -1.59 9.78 0.84
CA ALA A 462 -1.00 8.49 0.51
C ALA A 462 -1.52 7.46 1.49
N GLU A 463 -1.52 6.20 1.06
CA GLU A 463 -1.91 5.11 1.94
C GLU A 463 -1.08 3.89 1.60
N PHE A 464 -0.40 3.36 2.62
CA PHE A 464 0.44 2.19 2.52
C PHE A 464 0.02 1.18 3.58
N ALA A 465 -0.18 -0.05 3.14
CA ALA A 465 -0.29 -1.22 3.99
C ALA A 465 1.06 -1.95 4.05
N VAL A 466 1.18 -2.85 5.01
CA VAL A 466 2.31 -3.79 5.08
C VAL A 466 1.97 -5.03 4.26
N GLY A 467 2.84 -5.41 3.33
CA GLY A 467 2.65 -6.50 2.36
C GLY A 467 2.73 -7.91 2.95
N ILE A 468 2.09 -8.14 4.10
CA ILE A 468 1.88 -9.46 4.73
C ILE A 468 0.57 -10.08 4.24
N ARG A 469 0.28 -11.33 4.65
CA ARG A 469 -0.94 -12.05 4.21
C ARG A 469 -1.03 -12.15 2.68
N SER A 470 0.12 -12.35 2.08
CA SER A 470 0.36 -12.12 0.66
C SER A 470 1.01 -13.32 -0.01
N ALA A 471 0.91 -13.33 -1.33
CA ALA A 471 1.46 -14.34 -2.20
C ALA A 471 2.10 -13.68 -3.42
N LEU A 472 3.23 -14.23 -3.85
CA LEU A 472 3.78 -13.99 -5.18
C LEU A 472 3.48 -15.24 -6.01
N ASP A 473 2.59 -15.12 -6.99
CA ASP A 473 2.06 -16.25 -7.74
C ASP A 473 1.62 -17.37 -6.78
N MET A 474 2.35 -18.49 -6.77
CA MET A 474 2.08 -19.64 -5.90
C MET A 474 2.91 -19.69 -4.61
N PHE A 475 3.73 -18.68 -4.33
CA PHE A 475 4.53 -18.59 -3.11
C PHE A 475 3.79 -17.77 -2.06
N LEU A 476 3.29 -18.44 -1.02
CA LEU A 476 2.71 -17.81 0.15
C LEU A 476 3.79 -17.42 1.16
N TYR A 477 3.60 -16.28 1.81
CA TYR A 477 4.50 -15.82 2.84
C TYR A 477 3.76 -15.60 4.16
N ALA A 478 4.36 -16.07 5.26
CA ALA A 478 3.94 -15.75 6.61
C ALA A 478 5.15 -15.63 7.52
N GLY A 479 5.02 -14.84 8.58
CA GLY A 479 6.10 -14.63 9.54
C GLY A 479 5.57 -14.45 10.95
N VAL A 480 6.45 -14.65 11.92
CA VAL A 480 6.16 -14.65 13.36
C VAL A 480 7.31 -14.00 14.12
N GLY A 481 6.97 -13.25 15.16
CA GLY A 481 7.93 -12.53 15.98
C GLY A 481 8.53 -13.44 17.03
N ILE A 482 9.85 -13.63 16.98
CA ILE A 482 10.61 -14.36 17.99
C ILE A 482 11.14 -13.36 19.01
N VAL A 483 10.77 -13.58 20.27
CA VAL A 483 11.26 -12.87 21.45
C VAL A 483 11.77 -13.88 22.48
N GLU A 484 12.43 -13.40 23.52
CA GLU A 484 12.79 -14.24 24.67
C GLU A 484 11.54 -14.97 25.21
N GLY A 485 11.65 -16.28 25.42
CA GLY A 485 10.52 -17.13 25.83
C GLY A 485 9.54 -17.52 24.71
N SER A 486 9.87 -17.33 23.43
CA SER A 486 9.13 -17.94 22.32
C SER A 486 9.27 -19.47 22.28
N ASN A 487 8.21 -20.16 21.85
CA ASN A 487 8.16 -21.61 21.74
C ASN A 487 8.04 -22.02 20.27
N SER A 488 9.04 -22.72 19.73
CA SER A 488 9.10 -23.02 18.30
C SER A 488 7.88 -23.75 17.73
N SER A 489 7.22 -24.62 18.49
CA SER A 489 5.98 -25.32 18.07
C SER A 489 4.78 -24.38 18.04
N SER A 490 4.62 -23.52 19.04
CA SER A 490 3.59 -22.48 19.04
C SER A 490 3.78 -21.51 17.86
N GLU A 491 5.01 -21.09 17.57
CA GLU A 491 5.30 -20.21 16.44
C GLU A 491 5.00 -20.87 15.08
N TRP A 492 5.24 -22.17 14.95
CA TRP A 492 4.85 -22.93 13.74
C TRP A 492 3.34 -22.99 13.57
N HIS A 493 2.60 -23.25 14.65
CA HIS A 493 1.13 -23.24 14.61
C HIS A 493 0.58 -21.87 14.23
N GLU A 494 1.19 -20.79 14.71
CA GLU A 494 0.84 -19.45 14.26
C GLU A 494 1.07 -19.27 12.76
N LEU A 495 2.21 -19.71 12.20
CA LEU A 495 2.43 -19.67 10.74
C LEU A 495 1.33 -20.39 9.96
N GLU A 496 0.88 -21.56 10.41
CA GLU A 496 -0.22 -22.31 9.78
C GLU A 496 -1.54 -21.54 9.80
N LEU A 497 -1.92 -21.02 10.98
CA LEU A 497 -3.09 -20.16 11.11
C LEU A 497 -2.99 -18.96 10.16
N LYS A 498 -1.78 -18.39 10.04
CA LYS A 498 -1.52 -17.24 9.20
C LYS A 498 -1.62 -17.52 7.70
N THR A 499 -1.22 -18.70 7.23
CA THR A 499 -1.29 -19.11 5.81
C THR A 499 -2.60 -19.79 5.42
N SER A 500 -3.36 -20.30 6.39
CA SER A 500 -4.58 -21.09 6.14
C SER A 500 -5.67 -20.34 5.34
N GLN A 501 -5.65 -19.00 5.36
CA GLN A 501 -6.51 -18.14 4.53
C GLN A 501 -6.40 -18.39 3.02
N VAL A 502 -5.22 -18.81 2.53
CA VAL A 502 -4.97 -19.06 1.09
C VAL A 502 -5.12 -20.54 0.75
N GLY A 503 -5.32 -21.39 1.75
CA GLY A 503 -5.31 -22.85 1.61
C GLY A 503 -6.61 -23.54 1.96
N SER A 504 -7.66 -22.78 2.25
CA SER A 504 -9.04 -23.24 2.44
C SER A 504 -9.87 -22.79 1.23
N PHE A 505 -9.53 -23.35 0.07
CA PHE A 505 -10.46 -23.36 -1.05
C PHE A 505 -11.47 -24.47 -0.74
N ASP A 506 -12.42 -24.17 0.13
CA ASP A 506 -13.60 -25.03 0.23
C ASP A 506 -14.36 -24.84 -1.10
N MET A 507 -14.43 -25.94 -1.85
CA MET A 507 -15.07 -26.04 -3.18
C MET A 507 -16.58 -25.80 -3.12
#